data_AF-A0A6I4NT55-F1
#
_entry.id   AF-A0A6I4NT55-F1
#
_cell.length_a   1.000
_cell.length_b   1.000
_cell.length_c   1.000
_cell.angle_alpha   90.00
_cell.angle_beta   90.00
_cell.angle_gamma   90.00
#
_symmetry.space_group_name_H-M   'P 1'
#
loop_
_entity.id
_entity.type
_entity.pdbx_description
1 polymer ?
#
loop_
_entity_poly.entity_id
_entity_poly.type
_entity_poly.pdbx_seq_one_letter_code
_entity_poly.pdbx_strand_id
1 'polypeptide(L)'
;MNIRLIVILILLFPFFVNAQNFKPVQIQPPFELGTSPFTPRNPKLPQLETVKPISQSHVQNMRSKLARKEQEIIKLEKKIWADEDDLKEKLKNLENLENATENSNDPDHQKKIENSKKQIAKSQSKLNEAEVKLKLKLKKLEDLEKALEEAKFKRIEN
;
A
#
# COMPACT_ATOMS: atom_id res chain seq x y z
N MET A 1 -19.42 15.71 9.77
CA MET A 1 -18.10 15.10 9.96
C MET A 1 -18.14 14.33 11.26
N ASN A 2 -18.05 13.00 11.17
CA ASN A 2 -18.68 12.10 12.14
C ASN A 2 -17.78 11.92 13.38
N ILE A 3 -18.28 12.34 14.55
CA ILE A 3 -17.63 12.23 15.89
C ILE A 3 -17.04 10.83 16.16
N ARG A 4 -17.63 9.79 15.55
CA ARG A 4 -17.18 8.40 15.64
C ARG A 4 -15.73 8.19 15.19
N LEU A 5 -15.23 8.95 14.21
CA LEU A 5 -13.88 8.81 13.68
C LEU A 5 -12.83 9.38 14.64
N ILE A 6 -13.17 10.44 15.37
CA ILE A 6 -12.31 11.07 16.38
C ILE A 6 -12.16 10.15 17.60
N VAL A 7 -13.25 9.49 18.02
CA VAL A 7 -13.24 8.56 19.16
C VAL A 7 -12.34 7.33 18.89
N ILE A 8 -12.38 6.78 17.67
CA ILE A 8 -11.52 5.65 17.28
C ILE A 8 -10.04 6.05 17.26
N LEU A 9 -9.72 7.28 16.84
CA LEU A 9 -8.36 7.78 16.79
C LEU A 9 -7.75 7.97 18.19
N ILE A 10 -8.55 8.43 19.16
CA ILE A 10 -8.12 8.60 20.56
C ILE A 10 -7.87 7.23 21.23
N LEU A 11 -8.66 6.21 20.90
CA LEU A 11 -8.55 4.86 21.45
C LEU A 11 -7.27 4.13 21.01
N LEU A 12 -6.69 4.50 19.86
CA LEU A 12 -5.48 3.89 19.31
C LEU A 12 -4.17 4.62 19.68
N PHE A 13 -4.26 5.79 20.31
CA PHE A 13 -3.11 6.62 20.67
C PHE A 13 -2.09 5.98 21.65
N PRO A 14 -2.47 5.18 22.66
CA PRO A 14 -1.50 4.66 23.64
C PRO A 14 -0.60 3.52 23.10
N PHE A 15 -0.83 3.01 21.89
CA PHE A 15 -0.02 1.92 21.32
C PHE A 15 1.34 2.38 20.77
N PHE A 16 1.60 3.68 20.65
CA PHE A 16 2.81 4.21 20.01
C PHE A 16 3.91 4.66 20.98
N VAL A 17 3.73 4.53 22.30
CA VAL A 17 4.63 5.13 23.30
C VAL A 17 5.79 4.21 23.76
N ASN A 18 5.92 2.98 23.24
CA ASN A 18 6.89 1.98 23.74
C ASN A 18 8.00 1.60 22.72
N ALA A 19 8.66 2.57 22.07
CA ALA A 19 9.74 2.29 21.11
C ALA A 19 11.12 2.89 21.46
N GLN A 20 11.32 3.40 22.69
CA GLN A 20 12.60 4.02 23.08
C GLN A 20 13.18 3.37 24.35
N ASN A 21 13.90 2.27 24.19
CA ASN A 21 14.87 1.83 25.20
C ASN A 21 15.97 0.99 24.54
N PHE A 22 16.86 1.67 23.82
CA PHE A 22 18.13 1.09 23.39
C PHE A 22 19.22 1.55 24.35
N LYS A 23 19.67 0.66 25.25
CA LYS A 23 20.84 0.89 26.10
C LYS A 23 22.06 0.27 25.40
N PRO A 24 23.02 1.06 24.89
CA PRO A 24 24.28 0.49 24.43
C PRO A 24 25.10 0.01 25.63
N VAL A 25 25.53 -1.25 25.59
CA VAL A 25 26.47 -1.82 26.56
C VAL A 25 27.84 -1.17 26.35
N GLN A 26 28.35 -0.50 27.38
CA GLN A 26 29.67 0.11 27.38
C GLN A 26 30.70 -0.95 27.80
N ILE A 27 31.41 -1.52 26.83
CA ILE A 27 32.49 -2.49 27.08
C ILE A 27 33.79 -1.69 27.24
N GLN A 28 34.36 -1.67 28.45
CA GLN A 28 35.74 -1.22 28.67
C GLN A 28 36.70 -2.37 28.37
N PRO A 29 37.81 -2.16 27.64
CA PRO A 29 38.84 -3.18 27.52
C PRO A 29 39.78 -3.14 28.73
N PRO A 30 40.15 -4.30 29.31
CA PRO A 30 41.22 -4.36 30.30
C PRO A 30 42.57 -4.16 29.59
N PHE A 31 43.35 -3.19 30.05
CA PHE A 31 44.77 -3.10 29.75
C PHE A 31 45.49 -4.16 30.57
N GLU A 32 46.06 -5.18 29.92
CA GLU A 32 47.10 -6.02 30.51
C GLU A 32 48.38 -5.94 29.69
N LEU A 33 49.42 -5.53 30.41
CA LEU A 33 50.81 -5.39 30.01
C LEU A 33 51.43 -6.80 29.87
N GLY A 34 51.94 -7.16 28.70
CA GLY A 34 52.58 -8.46 28.51
C GLY A 34 53.37 -8.57 27.22
N THR A 35 54.69 -8.50 27.32
CA THR A 35 55.67 -8.70 26.26
C THR A 35 55.61 -10.12 25.68
N SER A 36 55.29 -10.26 24.38
CA SER A 36 55.48 -11.53 23.64
C SER A 36 55.59 -11.30 22.12
N PRO A 37 56.50 -11.98 21.40
CA PRO A 37 56.77 -11.72 20.00
C PRO A 37 55.61 -12.14 19.10
N PHE A 38 55.28 -11.24 18.17
CA PHE A 38 54.22 -11.36 17.17
C PHE A 38 54.38 -12.63 16.30
N THR A 39 53.48 -13.59 16.49
CA THR A 39 53.05 -14.50 15.41
C THR A 39 51.63 -14.11 15.01
N PRO A 40 51.34 -13.81 13.73
CA PRO A 40 49.98 -13.47 13.30
C PRO A 40 49.12 -14.74 13.26
N ARG A 41 48.56 -15.13 14.41
CA ARG A 41 47.39 -16.01 14.43
C ARG A 41 46.19 -15.15 14.11
N ASN A 42 45.70 -15.22 12.87
CA ASN A 42 44.38 -14.67 12.53
C ASN A 42 43.35 -15.23 13.53
N PRO A 43 42.62 -14.37 14.27
CA PRO A 43 41.60 -14.83 15.19
C PRO A 43 40.53 -15.57 14.39
N LYS A 44 40.35 -16.87 14.67
CA LYS A 44 39.23 -17.62 14.13
C LYS A 44 37.98 -17.02 14.76
N LEU A 45 37.24 -16.22 13.99
CA LEU A 45 35.93 -15.71 14.38
C LEU A 45 35.08 -16.91 14.83
N PRO A 46 34.42 -16.85 16.01
CA PRO A 46 33.47 -17.89 16.39
C PRO A 46 32.45 -18.00 15.26
N GLN A 47 32.36 -19.18 14.64
CA GLN A 47 31.34 -19.44 13.64
C GLN A 47 30.00 -19.37 14.36
N LEU A 48 29.34 -18.22 14.26
CA LEU A 48 27.97 -18.08 14.70
C LEU A 48 27.18 -19.15 13.97
N GLU A 49 26.55 -20.03 14.75
CA GLU A 49 25.67 -21.07 14.24
C GLU A 49 24.69 -20.38 13.29
N THR A 50 24.72 -20.76 12.01
CA THR A 50 23.97 -20.05 10.98
C THR A 50 22.52 -20.44 11.17
N VAL A 51 21.82 -19.71 12.03
CA VAL A 51 20.42 -19.99 12.34
C VAL A 51 19.66 -19.81 11.05
N LYS A 52 19.10 -20.91 10.50
CA LYS A 52 18.28 -20.84 9.30
C LYS A 52 17.18 -19.81 9.53
N PRO A 53 16.90 -18.90 8.58
CA PRO A 53 15.81 -17.96 8.72
C PRO A 53 14.53 -18.75 9.00
N ILE A 54 13.77 -18.32 9.99
CA ILE A 54 12.50 -18.95 10.37
C ILE A 54 11.59 -18.91 9.14
N SER A 55 11.53 -20.04 8.44
CA SER A 55 10.71 -20.23 7.25
C SER A 55 9.25 -20.02 7.65
N GLN A 56 8.62 -18.98 7.14
CA GLN A 56 7.19 -18.74 7.36
C GLN A 56 6.39 -19.95 6.84
N SER A 57 5.40 -20.40 7.62
CA SER A 57 4.54 -21.50 7.19
C SER A 57 3.80 -21.15 5.90
N HIS A 58 3.46 -22.16 5.10
CA HIS A 58 2.71 -21.97 3.85
C HIS A 58 1.44 -21.11 4.04
N VAL A 59 0.72 -21.33 5.15
CA VAL A 59 -0.46 -20.54 5.53
C VAL A 59 -0.11 -19.07 5.81
N GLN A 60 0.99 -18.80 6.51
CA GLN A 60 1.44 -17.43 6.79
C GLN A 60 1.86 -16.70 5.50
N ASN A 61 2.51 -17.41 4.57
CA ASN A 61 2.83 -16.87 3.25
C ASN A 61 1.57 -16.55 2.42
N MET A 62 0.54 -17.39 2.48
CA MET A 62 -0.73 -17.09 1.80
C MET A 62 -1.48 -15.92 2.44
N ARG A 63 -1.52 -15.83 3.77
CA ARG A 63 -2.11 -14.69 4.49
C ARG A 63 -1.43 -13.37 4.11
N SER A 64 -0.10 -13.35 4.03
CA SER A 64 0.62 -12.13 3.64
C SER A 64 0.40 -11.75 2.17
N LYS A 65 0.27 -12.73 1.26
CA LYS A 65 -0.13 -12.49 -0.13
C LYS A 65 -1.53 -11.91 -0.24
N LEU A 66 -2.48 -12.46 0.53
CA LEU A 66 -3.86 -12.00 0.60
C LEU A 66 -3.92 -10.54 1.08
N ALA A 67 -3.29 -10.23 2.20
CA ALA A 67 -3.24 -8.86 2.74
C ALA A 67 -2.63 -7.84 1.74
N ARG A 68 -1.60 -8.24 0.98
CA ARG A 68 -1.03 -7.39 -0.07
C ARG A 68 -2.02 -7.13 -1.20
N LYS A 69 -2.81 -8.14 -1.59
CA LYS A 69 -3.82 -8.01 -2.65
C LYS A 69 -4.99 -7.14 -2.22
N GLU A 70 -5.46 -7.27 -0.99
CA GLU A 70 -6.46 -6.38 -0.39
C GLU A 70 -5.97 -4.92 -0.39
N GLN A 71 -4.73 -4.68 0.04
CA GLN A 71 -4.15 -3.33 0.00
C GLN A 71 -4.02 -2.77 -1.42
N GLU A 72 -3.64 -3.60 -2.41
CA GLU A 72 -3.62 -3.19 -3.82
C GLU A 72 -5.03 -2.80 -4.31
N ILE A 73 -6.06 -3.54 -3.91
CA ILE A 73 -7.46 -3.29 -4.27
C ILE A 73 -7.93 -1.98 -3.64
N ILE A 74 -7.73 -1.78 -2.34
CA ILE A 74 -8.11 -0.54 -1.63
C ILE A 74 -7.44 0.69 -2.27
N LYS A 75 -6.15 0.59 -2.64
CA LYS A 75 -5.46 1.69 -3.33
C LYS A 75 -6.09 1.98 -4.69
N LEU A 76 -6.52 0.95 -5.41
CA LEU A 76 -7.12 1.09 -6.73
C LEU A 76 -8.54 1.65 -6.65
N GLU A 77 -9.34 1.23 -5.67
CA GLU A 77 -10.67 1.79 -5.39
C GLU A 77 -10.58 3.28 -5.03
N LYS A 78 -9.65 3.67 -4.16
CA LYS A 78 -9.40 5.08 -3.83
C LYS A 78 -9.06 5.90 -5.07
N LYS A 79 -8.30 5.32 -6.01
CA LYS A 79 -7.97 5.97 -7.25
C LYS A 79 -9.20 6.12 -8.16
N ILE A 80 -10.02 5.07 -8.29
CA ILE A 80 -11.27 5.13 -9.04
C ILE A 80 -12.18 6.22 -8.50
N TRP A 81 -12.35 6.31 -7.17
CA TRP A 81 -13.14 7.38 -6.55
C TRP A 81 -12.60 8.78 -6.87
N ALA A 82 -11.29 8.97 -6.83
CA ALA A 82 -10.70 10.24 -7.21
C ALA A 82 -10.92 10.57 -8.70
N ASP A 83 -10.79 9.57 -9.57
CA ASP A 83 -11.01 9.71 -11.02
C ASP A 83 -12.52 9.98 -11.33
N GLU A 84 -13.45 9.41 -10.56
CA GLU A 84 -14.89 9.69 -10.63
C GLU A 84 -15.21 11.13 -10.23
N ASP A 85 -14.61 11.63 -9.15
CA ASP A 85 -14.84 12.99 -8.69
C ASP A 85 -14.26 14.03 -9.67
N ASP A 86 -13.07 13.78 -10.22
CA ASP A 86 -12.50 14.60 -11.32
C ASP A 86 -13.41 14.59 -12.57
N LEU A 87 -13.99 13.44 -12.91
CA LEU A 87 -14.93 13.35 -14.03
C LEU A 87 -16.20 14.17 -13.77
N LYS A 88 -16.76 14.13 -12.57
CA LYS A 88 -17.92 14.95 -12.18
C LYS A 88 -17.61 16.43 -12.28
N GLU A 89 -16.42 16.85 -11.82
CA GLU A 89 -15.98 18.24 -11.93
C GLU A 89 -15.89 18.69 -13.40
N LYS A 90 -15.30 17.85 -14.28
CA LYS A 90 -15.23 18.12 -15.71
C LYS A 90 -16.60 18.21 -16.38
N LEU A 91 -17.54 17.34 -16.00
CA LEU A 91 -18.91 17.39 -16.50
C LEU A 91 -19.61 18.69 -16.08
N LYS A 92 -19.47 19.09 -14.81
CA LYS A 92 -20.01 20.36 -14.31
C LYS A 92 -19.38 21.57 -15.02
N ASN A 93 -18.08 21.53 -15.29
CA ASN A 93 -17.40 22.58 -16.05
C ASN A 93 -17.89 22.65 -17.49
N LEU A 94 -18.17 21.51 -18.13
CA LEU A 94 -18.77 21.47 -19.46
C LEU A 94 -20.18 22.07 -19.44
N GLU A 95 -21.01 21.72 -18.47
CA GLU A 95 -22.36 22.27 -18.30
C GLU A 95 -22.32 23.81 -18.13
N ASN A 96 -21.40 24.31 -17.29
CA ASN A 96 -21.21 25.75 -17.11
C ASN A 96 -20.78 26.44 -18.42
N LEU A 97 -19.90 25.81 -19.20
CA LEU A 97 -19.49 26.33 -20.51
C LEU A 97 -20.65 26.34 -21.51
N GLU A 98 -21.46 25.27 -21.55
CA GLU A 98 -22.63 25.18 -22.43
C GLU A 98 -23.70 26.22 -22.06
N ASN A 99 -23.94 26.45 -20.77
CA ASN A 99 -24.89 27.47 -20.28
C ASN A 99 -24.39 28.92 -20.49
N ALA A 100 -23.07 29.15 -20.43
CA ALA A 100 -22.49 30.47 -20.68
C ALA A 100 -22.58 30.90 -22.16
N THR A 101 -22.88 29.96 -23.08
CA THR A 101 -22.94 30.20 -24.53
C THR A 101 -24.00 31.24 -24.93
N GLU A 102 -25.08 31.39 -24.15
CA GLU A 102 -26.11 32.41 -24.42
C GLU A 102 -25.60 33.86 -24.26
N ASN A 103 -24.47 34.08 -23.56
CA ASN A 103 -23.93 35.41 -23.25
C ASN A 103 -22.46 35.61 -23.67
N SER A 104 -21.84 34.64 -24.36
CA SER A 104 -20.39 34.64 -24.62
C SER A 104 -20.04 35.21 -26.00
N ASN A 105 -19.30 36.32 -26.02
CA ASN A 105 -18.66 36.88 -27.22
C ASN A 105 -17.30 36.22 -27.55
N ASP A 106 -16.99 35.07 -26.94
CA ASP A 106 -15.70 34.39 -27.13
C ASP A 106 -15.70 33.57 -28.44
N PRO A 107 -14.87 33.94 -29.45
CA PRO A 107 -14.80 33.22 -30.73
C PRO A 107 -14.25 31.79 -30.58
N ASP A 108 -13.56 31.47 -29.49
CA ASP A 108 -13.01 30.15 -29.21
C ASP A 108 -13.93 29.28 -28.32
N HIS A 109 -15.13 29.76 -27.98
CA HIS A 109 -16.03 29.09 -27.05
C HIS A 109 -16.39 27.66 -27.49
N GLN A 110 -16.73 27.48 -28.76
CA GLN A 110 -17.08 26.18 -29.32
C GLN A 110 -15.90 25.20 -29.29
N LYS A 111 -14.68 25.70 -29.48
CA LYS A 111 -13.44 24.91 -29.40
C LYS A 111 -13.14 24.48 -27.97
N LYS A 112 -13.45 25.33 -26.97
CA LYS A 112 -13.34 24.97 -25.54
C LYS A 112 -14.31 23.85 -25.17
N ILE A 113 -15.56 23.92 -25.63
CA ILE A 113 -16.56 22.86 -25.43
C ILE A 113 -16.09 21.54 -26.04
N GLU A 114 -15.60 21.54 -27.28
CA GLU A 114 -15.12 20.32 -27.95
C GLU A 114 -13.92 19.71 -27.22
N ASN A 115 -12.97 20.54 -26.77
CA ASN A 115 -11.83 20.08 -26.00
C ASN A 115 -12.25 19.47 -24.64
N SER A 116 -13.20 20.10 -23.94
CA SER A 116 -13.76 19.57 -22.70
C SER A 116 -14.42 18.20 -22.91
N LYS A 117 -15.23 18.05 -23.98
CA LYS A 117 -15.84 16.76 -24.36
C LYS A 117 -14.78 15.68 -24.62
N LYS A 118 -13.70 16.02 -25.35
CA LYS A 118 -12.57 15.10 -25.59
C LYS A 118 -11.88 14.69 -24.29
N GLN A 119 -11.70 15.61 -23.34
CA GLN A 119 -11.09 15.31 -22.04
C GLN A 119 -11.98 14.40 -21.19
N ILE A 120 -13.29 14.66 -21.17
CA ILE A 120 -14.29 13.82 -20.49
C ILE A 120 -14.25 12.38 -21.04
N ALA A 121 -14.28 12.22 -22.37
CA ALA A 121 -14.20 10.90 -23.00
C ALA A 121 -12.93 10.13 -22.61
N LYS A 122 -11.78 10.82 -22.57
CA LYS A 122 -10.51 10.23 -22.12
C LYS A 122 -10.56 9.83 -20.64
N SER A 123 -11.13 10.66 -19.77
CA SER A 123 -11.30 10.34 -18.34
C SER A 123 -12.21 9.13 -18.14
N GLN A 124 -13.36 9.07 -18.84
CA GLN A 124 -14.27 7.92 -18.80
C GLN A 124 -13.60 6.63 -19.26
N SER A 125 -12.81 6.68 -20.34
CA SER A 125 -12.08 5.50 -20.83
C SER A 125 -11.09 4.97 -19.79
N LYS A 126 -10.34 5.87 -19.12
CA LYS A 126 -9.40 5.48 -18.05
C LYS A 126 -10.10 4.89 -16.84
N LEU A 127 -11.23 5.47 -16.45
CA LEU A 127 -12.05 5.00 -15.35
C LEU A 127 -12.57 3.58 -15.61
N ASN A 128 -13.11 3.34 -16.82
CA ASN A 128 -13.56 2.01 -17.21
C ASN A 128 -12.42 0.98 -17.21
N GLU A 129 -11.23 1.35 -17.69
CA GLU A 129 -10.05 0.48 -17.62
C GLU A 129 -9.68 0.14 -16.16
N ALA A 130 -9.74 1.13 -15.26
CA ALA A 130 -9.48 0.93 -13.85
C ALA A 130 -10.53 0.01 -13.20
N GLU A 131 -11.81 0.16 -13.51
CA GLU A 131 -12.88 -0.73 -13.03
C GLU A 131 -12.72 -2.17 -13.51
N VAL A 132 -12.36 -2.38 -14.78
CA VAL A 132 -12.07 -3.73 -15.31
C VAL A 132 -10.90 -4.35 -14.54
N LYS A 133 -9.84 -3.56 -14.28
CA LYS A 133 -8.69 -4.01 -13.49
C LYS A 133 -9.06 -4.32 -12.04
N LEU A 134 -9.97 -3.55 -11.44
CA LEU A 134 -10.52 -3.81 -10.10
C LEU A 134 -11.22 -5.16 -10.07
N LYS A 135 -12.16 -5.41 -10.99
CA LYS A 135 -12.91 -6.67 -11.10
C LYS A 135 -11.97 -7.86 -11.23
N LEU A 136 -10.93 -7.75 -12.06
CA LEU A 136 -9.94 -8.82 -12.23
C LEU A 136 -9.11 -9.07 -10.96
N LYS A 137 -8.77 -8.02 -10.20
CA LYS A 137 -8.06 -8.16 -8.93
C LYS A 137 -8.94 -8.77 -7.84
N LEU A 138 -10.21 -8.36 -7.75
CA LEU A 138 -11.19 -8.93 -6.82
C LEU A 138 -11.36 -10.43 -7.04
N LYS A 139 -11.50 -10.86 -8.31
CA LYS A 139 -11.57 -12.29 -8.64
C LYS A 139 -10.33 -13.05 -8.13
N LYS A 140 -9.13 -12.50 -8.31
CA LYS A 140 -7.89 -13.11 -7.81
C LYS A 140 -7.81 -13.15 -6.28
N LEU A 141 -8.42 -12.18 -5.59
CA LEU A 141 -8.50 -12.19 -4.13
C LEU A 141 -9.41 -13.35 -3.67
N GLU A 142 -10.58 -13.49 -4.29
CA GLU A 142 -11.53 -14.57 -4.01
C GLU A 142 -10.90 -15.96 -4.24
N ASP A 143 -10.14 -16.13 -5.34
CA ASP A 143 -9.41 -17.38 -5.62
C ASP A 143 -8.35 -17.68 -4.53
N LEU A 144 -7.66 -16.65 -4.01
CA LEU A 144 -6.68 -16.80 -2.94
C LEU A 144 -7.32 -17.12 -1.59
N GLU A 145 -8.48 -16.54 -1.29
CA GLU A 145 -9.28 -16.85 -0.10
C GLU A 145 -9.71 -18.31 -0.10
N LYS A 146 -10.26 -18.80 -1.23
CA LYS A 146 -10.64 -20.21 -1.39
C LYS A 146 -9.45 -21.14 -1.18
N ALA A 147 -8.31 -20.87 -1.82
CA ALA A 147 -7.09 -21.67 -1.66
C ALA A 147 -6.58 -21.69 -0.21
N LEU A 148 -6.73 -20.59 0.52
CA LEU A 148 -6.34 -20.49 1.92
C LEU A 148 -7.26 -21.29 2.83
N GLU A 149 -8.57 -21.29 2.57
CA GLU A 149 -9.52 -22.16 3.28
C GLU A 149 -9.21 -23.63 3.03
N GLU A 150 -9.04 -24.06 1.78
CA GLU A 150 -8.68 -25.44 1.44
C GLU A 150 -7.40 -25.90 2.15
N ALA A 151 -6.38 -25.04 2.22
CA ALA A 151 -5.12 -25.35 2.87
C ALA A 151 -5.23 -25.46 4.42
N LYS A 152 -6.23 -24.82 5.04
CA LYS A 152 -6.51 -25.02 6.47
C LYS A 152 -7.09 -26.42 6.71
N PHE A 153 -8.03 -26.86 5.87
CA PHE A 153 -8.71 -28.15 6.03
C PHE A 153 -7.79 -29.36 5.77
N LYS A 154 -6.90 -29.28 4.77
CA LYS A 154 -5.91 -30.34 4.49
C LYS A 154 -4.91 -30.61 5.63
N ARG A 155 -4.83 -29.74 6.63
CA ARG A 155 -3.96 -29.92 7.82
C ARG A 155 -4.63 -30.73 8.94
N ILE A 156 -5.94 -30.99 8.85
CA ILE A 156 -6.73 -31.66 9.88
C ILE A 156 -6.87 -33.17 9.59
N GLU A 157 -6.66 -33.60 8.34
CA GLU A 157 -6.81 -35.00 7.91
C GLU A 157 -5.52 -35.85 7.93
N ASN A 158 -4.41 -35.35 8.50
CA ASN A 158 -3.15 -36.10 8.66
C ASN A 158 -2.69 -36.18 10.11
#